data_AF-A0A850ML97-F1
#
_entry.id   AF-A0A850ML97-F1
#
_cell.length_a   1.000
_cell.length_b   1.000
_cell.length_c   1.000
_cell.angle_alpha   90.00
_cell.angle_beta   90.00
_cell.angle_gamma   90.00
#
_symmetry.space_group_name_H-M   'P 1'
#
loop_
_entity.id
_entity.type
_entity.pdbx_description
1 polymer ?
#
loop_
_entity_poly.entity_id
_entity_poly.type
_entity_poly.pdbx_seq_one_letter_code
_entity_poly.pdbx_strand_id
1 'polypeptide(L)'
;MSVSSKEPVEEMIKKLTTGQKRLLFMIGLYSTVEGEVGKQWLKDLSLKGLIIRGIRDKVFDYDYAPASVMYRGTRKIMNISQEGQNDLNTLREYGLVERLRLGTSRHFYFNAYGLSPEGVEVFSAIPQKDRDPIDKLIHCGKCGKIYEVIPEAESIYIICESCNVKINSEVDDIESVSYMCSPKWLKVKLETEWKPIGEE
;
A
#
# COMPACT_ATOMS: atom_id res chain seq x y z
N MET A 1 -30.27 -8.31 1.52
CA MET A 1 -29.98 -7.02 2.19
C MET A 1 -29.21 -6.15 1.20
N SER A 2 -29.59 -4.88 1.13
CA SER A 2 -29.04 -3.76 0.33
C SER A 2 -28.79 -3.97 -1.16
N VAL A 3 -29.72 -3.48 -1.97
CA VAL A 3 -29.46 -3.07 -3.36
C VAL A 3 -28.43 -1.94 -3.30
N SER A 4 -27.16 -2.26 -3.57
CA SER A 4 -26.11 -1.26 -3.72
C SER A 4 -26.45 -0.42 -4.95
N SER A 5 -26.79 0.85 -4.74
CA SER A 5 -26.83 1.84 -5.81
C SER A 5 -25.41 1.98 -6.35
N LYS A 6 -25.11 1.25 -7.44
CA LYS A 6 -23.81 1.33 -8.11
C LYS A 6 -23.59 2.79 -8.56
N GLU A 7 -22.65 3.47 -7.93
CA GLU A 7 -22.15 4.75 -8.44
C GLU A 7 -21.55 4.51 -9.84
N PRO A 8 -21.76 5.41 -10.82
CA PRO A 8 -21.17 5.28 -12.15
C PRO A 8 -19.64 5.21 -12.06
N VAL A 9 -19.01 4.33 -12.84
CA VAL A 9 -17.54 4.15 -12.87
C VAL A 9 -16.80 5.47 -13.12
N GLU A 10 -17.34 6.33 -13.98
CA GLU A 10 -16.75 7.65 -14.28
C GLU A 10 -16.73 8.58 -13.07
N GLU A 11 -17.76 8.53 -12.23
CA GLU A 11 -17.85 9.35 -11.02
C GLU A 11 -16.85 8.85 -9.97
N MET A 12 -16.74 7.53 -9.81
CA MET A 12 -15.73 6.91 -8.93
C MET A 12 -14.31 7.31 -9.36
N ILE A 13 -14.00 7.28 -10.66
CA ILE A 13 -12.68 7.68 -11.17
C ILE A 13 -12.40 9.17 -10.91
N LYS A 14 -13.40 10.04 -11.02
CA LYS A 14 -13.24 11.47 -10.70
C LYS A 14 -12.97 11.70 -9.22
N LYS A 15 -13.54 10.86 -8.35
CA LYS A 15 -13.37 10.90 -6.89
C LYS A 15 -11.97 10.44 -6.44
N LEU A 16 -11.39 9.45 -7.12
CA LEU A 16 -10.08 8.90 -6.75
C LEU A 16 -8.93 9.87 -7.03
N THR A 17 -7.99 9.95 -6.09
CA THR A 17 -6.71 10.66 -6.29
C THR A 17 -5.81 9.93 -7.28
N THR A 18 -4.78 10.62 -7.78
CA THR A 18 -3.77 10.01 -8.67
C THR A 18 -3.05 8.83 -8.01
N GLY A 19 -2.69 8.96 -6.72
CA GLY A 19 -2.06 7.88 -5.95
C GLY A 19 -2.97 6.66 -5.83
N GLN A 20 -4.25 6.88 -5.49
CA GLN A 20 -5.25 5.82 -5.37
C GLN A 20 -5.49 5.08 -6.69
N LYS A 21 -5.57 5.81 -7.81
CA LYS A 21 -5.69 5.19 -9.16
C LYS A 21 -4.49 4.30 -9.46
N ARG A 22 -3.28 4.81 -9.24
CA ARG A 22 -2.03 4.07 -9.47
C ARG A 22 -1.92 2.84 -8.58
N LEU A 23 -2.28 2.97 -7.31
CA LEU A 23 -2.29 1.87 -6.35
C LEU A 23 -3.31 0.79 -6.74
N LEU A 24 -4.53 1.19 -7.11
CA LEU A 24 -5.58 0.28 -7.59
C LEU A 24 -5.12 -0.47 -8.85
N PHE A 25 -4.54 0.26 -9.81
CA PHE A 25 -4.02 -0.31 -11.04
C PHE A 25 -2.90 -1.33 -10.78
N MET A 26 -1.95 -1.00 -9.89
CA MET A 26 -0.89 -1.90 -9.48
C MET A 26 -1.43 -3.19 -8.84
N ILE A 27 -2.37 -3.08 -7.89
CA ILE A 27 -3.01 -4.25 -7.27
C ILE A 27 -3.76 -5.07 -8.32
N GLY A 28 -4.44 -4.41 -9.27
CA GLY A 28 -5.10 -5.03 -10.40
C GLY A 28 -4.19 -5.93 -11.22
N LEU A 29 -3.04 -5.41 -11.66
CA LEU A 29 -2.07 -6.18 -12.44
C LEU A 29 -1.55 -7.40 -11.69
N TYR A 30 -1.23 -7.27 -10.40
CA TYR A 30 -0.80 -8.41 -9.57
C TYR A 30 -1.94 -9.36 -9.14
N SER A 31 -3.19 -8.96 -9.32
CA SER A 31 -4.36 -9.81 -9.07
C SER A 31 -4.86 -10.51 -10.33
N THR A 32 -4.20 -10.32 -11.48
CA THR A 32 -4.62 -10.89 -12.76
C THR A 32 -4.01 -12.27 -12.99
N VAL A 33 -4.84 -13.25 -13.33
CA VAL A 33 -4.43 -14.62 -13.68
C VAL A 33 -5.10 -14.99 -14.99
N GLU A 34 -4.33 -15.47 -15.97
CA GLU A 34 -4.86 -15.90 -17.28
C GLU A 34 -5.75 -14.84 -17.98
N GLY A 35 -5.50 -13.55 -17.72
CA GLY A 35 -6.29 -12.43 -18.25
C GLY A 35 -7.51 -12.06 -17.41
N GLU A 36 -7.85 -12.83 -16.37
CA GLU A 36 -8.92 -12.52 -15.43
C GLU A 36 -8.38 -11.73 -14.23
N VAL A 37 -8.80 -10.47 -14.11
CA VAL A 37 -8.42 -9.57 -13.01
C VAL A 37 -9.16 -9.95 -11.73
N GLY A 38 -8.50 -9.84 -10.56
CA GLY A 38 -9.10 -10.12 -9.26
C GLY A 38 -9.10 -11.59 -8.85
N LYS A 39 -8.38 -12.47 -9.56
CA LYS A 39 -8.28 -13.90 -9.27
C LYS A 39 -7.12 -14.29 -8.35
N GLN A 40 -6.14 -13.40 -8.18
CA GLN A 40 -4.98 -13.60 -7.31
C GLN A 40 -4.85 -12.51 -6.26
N TRP A 41 -4.11 -12.83 -5.19
CA TRP A 41 -3.91 -11.96 -4.04
C TRP A 41 -2.46 -11.52 -3.93
N LEU A 42 -2.24 -10.20 -3.85
CA LEU A 42 -0.94 -9.60 -3.57
C LEU A 42 -0.70 -9.53 -2.07
N LYS A 43 0.38 -10.17 -1.58
CA LYS A 43 0.74 -10.16 -0.16
C LYS A 43 1.12 -8.76 0.32
N ASP A 44 0.70 -8.41 1.54
CA ASP A 44 0.93 -7.10 2.16
C ASP A 44 2.42 -6.69 2.19
N LEU A 45 3.32 -7.62 2.53
CA LEU A 45 4.76 -7.35 2.50
C LEU A 45 5.24 -6.99 1.09
N SER A 46 4.86 -7.78 0.08
CA SER A 46 5.21 -7.52 -1.31
C SER A 46 4.66 -6.16 -1.78
N LEU A 47 3.41 -5.83 -1.41
CA LEU A 47 2.81 -4.53 -1.69
C LEU A 47 3.60 -3.37 -1.05
N LYS A 48 4.04 -3.51 0.21
CA LYS A 48 4.87 -2.50 0.87
C LYS A 48 6.21 -2.28 0.15
N GLY A 49 6.85 -3.35 -0.31
CA GLY A 49 8.07 -3.25 -1.13
C GLY A 49 7.83 -2.50 -2.45
N LEU A 50 6.72 -2.81 -3.14
CA LEU A 50 6.33 -2.11 -4.37
C LEU A 50 6.04 -0.63 -4.14
N ILE A 51 5.35 -0.27 -3.05
CA ILE A 51 5.06 1.12 -2.71
C ILE A 51 6.37 1.90 -2.49
N ILE A 52 7.29 1.40 -1.66
CA ILE A 52 8.57 2.09 -1.45
C ILE A 52 9.36 2.22 -2.75
N ARG A 53 9.39 1.17 -3.55
CA ARG A 53 10.05 1.22 -4.85
C ARG A 53 9.42 2.28 -5.76
N GLY A 54 8.09 2.34 -5.80
CA GLY A 54 7.36 3.34 -6.58
C GLY A 54 7.56 4.76 -6.07
N ILE A 55 7.75 4.98 -4.76
CA ILE A 55 8.13 6.29 -4.22
C ILE A 55 9.53 6.68 -4.71
N ARG A 56 10.51 5.78 -4.60
CA ARG A 56 11.89 6.02 -5.08
C ARG A 56 11.95 6.30 -6.58
N ASP A 57 11.12 5.61 -7.37
CA ASP A 57 10.99 5.82 -8.82
C ASP A 57 10.06 7.01 -9.19
N LYS A 58 9.58 7.79 -8.21
CA LYS A 58 8.70 8.96 -8.37
C LYS A 58 7.35 8.65 -9.04
N VAL A 59 6.90 7.40 -8.92
CA VAL A 59 5.59 6.92 -9.33
C VAL A 59 4.53 7.24 -8.28
N PHE A 60 4.90 7.22 -7.01
CA PHE A 60 4.08 7.69 -5.91
C PHE A 60 4.72 8.92 -5.28
N ASP A 61 3.90 9.93 -5.01
CA ASP A 61 4.28 11.13 -4.26
C ASP A 61 3.86 10.96 -2.80
N TYR A 62 4.28 9.84 -2.20
CA TYR A 62 3.98 9.53 -0.81
C TYR A 62 5.22 9.73 0.05
N ASP A 63 5.01 10.20 1.28
CA ASP A 63 6.04 10.15 2.30
C ASP A 63 6.18 8.75 2.90
N TYR A 64 7.38 8.44 3.40
CA TYR A 64 7.70 7.22 4.13
C TYR A 64 8.58 7.50 5.35
N ALA A 65 8.49 6.62 6.34
CA ALA A 65 9.33 6.68 7.53
C ALA A 65 9.68 5.27 8.03
N PRO A 66 10.81 5.10 8.75
CA PRO A 66 11.15 3.84 9.38
C PRO A 66 10.09 3.42 10.40
N ALA A 67 9.60 2.19 10.27
CA ALA A 67 8.65 1.59 11.18
C ALA A 67 9.03 0.15 11.52
N SER A 68 8.78 -0.25 12.77
CA SER A 68 8.90 -1.64 13.18
C SER A 68 7.68 -2.42 12.67
N VAL A 69 7.92 -3.41 11.82
CA VAL A 69 6.87 -4.24 11.20
C VAL A 69 7.14 -5.73 11.38
N MET A 70 6.08 -6.54 11.33
CA MET A 70 6.21 -7.99 11.32
C MET A 70 6.70 -8.44 9.95
N TYR A 71 7.86 -9.06 9.90
CA TYR A 71 8.51 -9.53 8.69
C TYR A 71 8.86 -11.01 8.84
N ARG A 72 8.15 -11.88 8.12
CA ARG A 72 8.36 -13.34 8.12
C ARG A 72 8.45 -13.98 9.51
N GLY A 73 7.70 -13.46 10.49
CA GLY A 73 7.62 -13.97 11.87
C GLY A 73 8.59 -13.33 12.86
N THR A 74 9.42 -12.37 12.43
CA THR A 74 10.27 -11.55 13.31
C THR A 74 9.95 -10.07 13.11
N ARG A 75 10.44 -9.19 13.98
CA ARG A 75 10.29 -7.74 13.81
C ARG A 75 11.49 -7.21 13.04
N LYS A 76 11.24 -6.41 12.00
CA LYS A 76 12.27 -5.69 11.25
C LYS A 76 11.88 -4.22 11.15
N ILE A 77 12.87 -3.33 11.20
CA ILE A 77 12.68 -1.91 10.89
C ILE A 77 12.80 -1.76 9.38
N MET A 78 11.77 -1.18 8.76
CA MET A 78 11.72 -0.92 7.33
C MET A 78 11.00 0.41 7.08
N ASN A 79 11.30 1.07 5.97
CA ASN A 79 10.57 2.22 5.48
C ASN A 79 9.16 1.82 5.10
N ILE A 80 8.16 2.49 5.68
CA ILE A 80 6.75 2.26 5.42
C ILE A 80 6.09 3.61 5.13
N SER A 81 5.28 3.67 4.07
CA SER A 81 4.41 4.81 3.80
C SER A 81 3.08 4.68 4.53
N GLN A 82 2.77 5.65 5.40
CA GLN A 82 1.45 5.75 6.03
C GLN A 82 0.39 6.25 5.04
N GLU A 83 0.77 7.11 4.11
CA GLU A 83 -0.14 7.60 3.05
C GLU A 83 -0.56 6.47 2.12
N GLY A 84 0.39 5.64 1.65
CA GLY A 84 0.07 4.47 0.85
C GLY A 84 -0.82 3.46 1.60
N GLN A 85 -0.63 3.32 2.91
CA GLN A 85 -1.51 2.49 3.75
C GLN A 85 -2.92 3.09 3.90
N ASN A 86 -3.01 4.42 4.00
CA ASN A 86 -4.27 5.15 4.07
C ASN A 86 -5.04 5.04 2.75
N ASP A 87 -4.38 5.26 1.62
CA ASP A 87 -4.97 5.08 0.28
C ASP A 87 -5.47 3.65 0.07
N LEU A 88 -4.72 2.64 0.53
CA LEU A 88 -5.18 1.25 0.51
C LEU A 88 -6.45 1.05 1.35
N ASN A 89 -6.57 1.71 2.50
CA ASN A 89 -7.78 1.64 3.32
C ASN A 89 -8.95 2.36 2.66
N THR A 90 -8.74 3.53 2.06
CA THR A 90 -9.77 4.25 1.29
C THR A 90 -10.29 3.42 0.12
N LEU A 91 -9.41 2.76 -0.64
CA LEU A 91 -9.83 1.87 -1.74
C LEU A 91 -10.68 0.69 -1.24
N ARG A 92 -10.40 0.19 -0.02
CA ARG A 92 -11.22 -0.86 0.62
C ARG A 92 -12.55 -0.33 1.12
N GLU A 93 -12.58 0.89 1.66
CA GLU A 93 -13.82 1.55 2.10
C GLU A 93 -14.76 1.84 0.93
N TYR A 94 -14.21 2.16 -0.24
CA TYR A 94 -14.97 2.28 -1.49
C TYR A 94 -15.35 0.94 -2.12
N GLY A 95 -14.98 -0.18 -1.50
CA GLY A 95 -15.32 -1.52 -1.98
C GLY A 95 -14.60 -1.92 -3.27
N LEU A 96 -13.49 -1.26 -3.64
CA LEU A 96 -12.72 -1.56 -4.86
C LEU A 96 -11.63 -2.61 -4.62
N VAL A 97 -11.18 -2.73 -3.37
CA VAL A 97 -10.14 -3.68 -2.96
C VAL A 97 -10.66 -4.54 -1.82
N GLU A 98 -10.44 -5.85 -1.92
CA GLU A 98 -10.72 -6.80 -0.87
C GLU A 98 -9.46 -7.11 -0.06
N ARG A 99 -9.66 -7.57 1.18
CA ARG A 99 -8.56 -8.00 2.06
C ARG A 99 -8.81 -9.40 2.56
N LEU A 100 -7.90 -10.31 2.21
CA LEU A 100 -7.82 -11.65 2.76
C LEU A 100 -6.84 -11.65 3.93
N ARG A 101 -7.27 -12.11 5.11
CA ARG A 101 -6.40 -12.29 6.28
C ARG A 101 -6.13 -13.78 6.46
N LEU A 102 -4.87 -14.18 6.33
CA LEU A 102 -4.44 -15.56 6.42
C LEU A 102 -3.69 -15.80 7.73
N GLY A 103 -4.05 -16.88 8.42
CA GLY A 103 -3.31 -17.39 9.58
C GLY A 103 -2.19 -18.33 9.14
N THR A 104 -1.03 -18.21 9.77
CA THR A 104 0.07 -19.15 9.62
C THR A 104 0.01 -20.24 10.67
N SER A 105 0.70 -21.36 10.45
CA SER A 105 0.86 -22.43 11.43
C SER A 105 1.54 -21.98 12.72
N ARG A 106 2.25 -20.86 12.71
CA ARG A 106 2.90 -20.25 13.88
C ARG A 106 2.04 -19.15 14.53
N HIS A 107 0.74 -19.13 14.27
CA HIS A 107 -0.24 -18.17 14.81
C HIS A 107 0.00 -16.69 14.46
N PHE A 108 0.87 -16.39 13.49
CA PHE A 108 0.95 -15.07 12.91
C PHE A 108 -0.07 -14.91 11.79
N TYR A 109 -0.60 -13.69 11.65
CA TYR A 109 -1.50 -13.36 10.55
C TYR A 109 -0.78 -12.45 9.56
N PHE A 110 -1.04 -12.65 8.27
CA PHE A 110 -0.67 -11.69 7.24
C PHE A 110 -1.88 -11.37 6.37
N ASN A 111 -1.85 -10.18 5.77
CA ASN A 111 -2.88 -9.73 4.84
C ASN A 111 -2.42 -9.97 3.40
N ALA A 112 -3.39 -10.17 2.52
CA ALA A 112 -3.23 -10.09 1.10
C ALA A 112 -4.41 -9.31 0.51
N TYR A 113 -4.19 -8.67 -0.64
CA TYR A 113 -5.14 -7.76 -1.27
C TYR A 113 -5.39 -8.16 -2.72
N GLY A 114 -6.64 -8.01 -3.16
CA GLY A 114 -7.07 -8.28 -4.54
C GLY A 114 -8.19 -7.30 -4.92
N LEU A 115 -8.50 -7.21 -6.20
CA LEU A 115 -9.62 -6.38 -6.64
C LEU A 115 -10.96 -7.08 -6.39
N SER A 116 -11.95 -6.31 -5.96
CA SER A 116 -13.35 -6.73 -5.97
C SER A 116 -13.91 -6.68 -7.40
N PRO A 117 -15.10 -7.25 -7.66
CA PRO A 117 -15.78 -7.09 -8.95
C PRO A 117 -15.94 -5.62 -9.37
N GLU A 118 -16.29 -4.73 -8.44
CA GLU A 118 -16.38 -3.28 -8.68
C GLU A 118 -15.01 -2.66 -8.98
N GLY A 119 -13.97 -3.13 -8.29
CA GLY A 119 -12.58 -2.74 -8.53
C GLY A 119 -12.13 -3.07 -9.95
N VAL A 120 -12.58 -4.20 -10.52
CA VAL A 120 -12.25 -4.61 -11.90
C VAL A 120 -12.91 -3.68 -12.94
N GLU A 121 -14.15 -3.24 -12.70
CA GLU A 121 -14.83 -2.26 -13.55
C GLU A 121 -14.04 -0.93 -13.57
N VAL A 122 -13.63 -0.43 -12.39
CA VAL A 122 -12.85 0.81 -12.26
C VAL A 122 -11.45 0.67 -12.85
N PHE A 123 -10.76 -0.45 -12.58
CA PHE A 123 -9.43 -0.77 -13.12
C PHE A 123 -9.37 -0.57 -14.64
N SER A 124 -10.39 -1.07 -15.33
CA SER A 124 -10.50 -1.03 -16.79
C SER A 124 -10.68 0.38 -17.35
N ALA A 125 -11.16 1.32 -16.54
CA ALA A 125 -11.46 2.69 -16.94
C ALA A 125 -10.40 3.72 -16.46
N ILE A 126 -9.36 3.30 -15.73
CA ILE A 126 -8.26 4.20 -15.29
C ILE A 126 -7.59 4.85 -16.52
N PRO A 127 -7.32 6.17 -16.53
CA PRO A 127 -6.66 6.83 -17.67
C PRO A 127 -5.24 6.33 -17.94
N GLN A 128 -4.83 6.28 -19.21
CA GLN A 128 -3.49 5.81 -19.61
C GLN A 128 -2.35 6.57 -18.92
N LYS A 129 -2.52 7.88 -18.70
CA LYS A 129 -1.58 8.74 -17.96
C LYS A 129 -1.18 8.19 -16.59
N ASP A 130 -2.09 7.48 -15.93
CA ASP A 130 -1.85 6.88 -14.62
C ASP A 130 -1.40 5.42 -14.70
N ARG A 131 -1.61 4.75 -15.84
CA ARG A 131 -1.14 3.38 -16.11
C ARG A 131 0.34 3.34 -16.47
N ASP A 132 0.78 4.22 -17.37
CA ASP A 132 2.15 4.20 -17.93
C ASP A 132 3.25 4.18 -16.85
N PRO A 133 3.18 4.98 -15.76
CA PRO A 133 4.20 4.96 -14.72
C PRO A 133 4.24 3.62 -13.96
N ILE A 134 3.08 2.98 -13.78
CA ILE A 134 2.97 1.70 -13.09
C ILE A 134 3.42 0.57 -14.00
N ASP A 135 3.06 0.60 -15.28
CA ASP A 135 3.53 -0.37 -16.25
C ASP A 135 5.05 -0.36 -16.33
N LYS A 136 5.67 0.82 -16.34
CA LYS A 136 7.14 0.97 -16.31
C LYS A 136 7.76 0.44 -15.00
N LEU A 137 7.07 0.58 -13.87
CA LEU A 137 7.53 0.14 -12.56
C LEU A 137 7.55 -1.38 -12.44
N ILE A 138 6.48 -2.05 -12.91
CA ILE A 138 6.27 -3.47 -12.63
C ILE A 138 6.69 -4.40 -13.77
N HIS A 139 6.85 -3.91 -14.99
CA HIS A 139 7.27 -4.74 -16.12
C HIS A 139 8.78 -4.71 -16.31
N CYS A 140 9.33 -5.87 -16.67
CA CYS A 140 10.73 -5.99 -17.01
C CYS A 140 11.03 -5.25 -18.32
N GLY A 141 11.95 -4.28 -18.27
CA GLY A 141 12.38 -3.53 -19.44
C GLY A 141 13.04 -4.37 -20.56
N LYS A 142 13.40 -5.64 -20.28
CA LYS A 142 13.97 -6.56 -21.28
C LYS A 142 12.93 -7.45 -21.96
N CYS A 143 12.03 -8.07 -21.19
CA CYS A 143 11.09 -9.07 -21.72
C CYS A 143 9.61 -8.67 -21.62
N GLY A 144 9.29 -7.54 -20.98
CA GLY A 144 7.92 -7.06 -20.82
C GLY A 144 7.06 -7.89 -19.87
N LYS A 145 7.60 -8.89 -19.17
CA LYS A 145 6.86 -9.65 -18.15
C LYS A 145 6.79 -8.88 -16.83
N ILE A 146 5.69 -9.06 -16.10
CA ILE A 146 5.55 -8.53 -14.73
C ILE A 146 6.60 -9.19 -13.83
N TYR A 147 7.25 -8.39 -12.99
CA TYR A 147 8.18 -8.88 -12.00
C TYR A 147 7.46 -9.65 -10.88
N GLU A 148 8.08 -10.67 -10.34
CA GLU A 148 7.67 -11.28 -9.08
C GLU A 148 8.23 -10.51 -7.90
N VAL A 149 7.45 -10.35 -6.83
CA VAL A 149 7.89 -9.61 -5.64
C VAL A 149 7.96 -10.55 -4.45
N ILE A 150 9.18 -10.92 -4.09
CA ILE A 150 9.50 -11.97 -3.12
C ILE A 150 10.16 -11.37 -1.87
N PRO A 151 9.50 -11.42 -0.70
CA PRO A 151 10.13 -11.13 0.58
C PRO A 151 11.12 -12.25 0.95
N GLU A 152 12.43 -11.96 0.94
CA GLU A 152 13.48 -12.88 1.36
C GLU A 152 13.85 -12.66 2.84
N ALA A 153 15.02 -13.09 3.30
CA ALA A 153 15.45 -12.87 4.70
C ALA A 153 15.99 -11.45 4.88
N GLU A 154 16.78 -11.00 3.91
CA GLU A 154 17.46 -9.71 3.96
C GLU A 154 16.54 -8.57 3.56
N SER A 155 15.84 -8.65 2.42
CA SER A 155 14.95 -7.57 1.97
C SER A 155 13.85 -8.12 1.07
N ILE A 156 13.06 -7.22 0.49
CA ILE A 156 12.05 -7.54 -0.50
C ILE A 156 12.66 -7.32 -1.88
N TYR A 157 12.64 -8.38 -2.69
CA TYR A 157 13.24 -8.38 -4.00
C TYR A 157 12.18 -8.43 -5.09
N ILE A 158 12.45 -7.71 -6.18
CA ILE A 158 11.67 -7.65 -7.40
C ILE A 158 12.45 -8.44 -8.46
N ILE A 159 11.91 -9.57 -8.90
CA ILE A 159 12.62 -10.61 -9.64
C ILE A 159 11.94 -10.84 -10.99
N CYS A 160 12.71 -10.83 -12.07
CA CYS A 160 12.24 -11.32 -13.36
C CYS A 160 12.82 -12.72 -13.59
N GLU A 161 12.00 -13.75 -13.47
CA GLU A 161 12.44 -15.14 -13.68
C GLU A 161 13.02 -15.37 -15.09
N SER A 162 12.42 -14.76 -16.12
CA SER A 162 12.84 -14.99 -17.51
C SER A 162 14.17 -14.33 -17.88
N CYS A 163 14.52 -13.21 -17.23
CA CYS A 163 15.75 -12.47 -17.51
C CYS A 163 16.81 -12.63 -16.41
N ASN A 164 16.49 -13.38 -15.35
CA ASN A 164 17.27 -13.53 -14.13
C ASN A 164 17.74 -12.19 -13.54
N VAL A 165 16.87 -11.17 -13.60
CA VAL A 165 17.13 -9.85 -13.03
C VAL A 165 16.57 -9.83 -11.62
N LYS A 166 17.40 -9.46 -10.63
CA LYS A 166 17.01 -9.31 -9.23
C LYS A 166 17.28 -7.88 -8.79
N ILE A 167 16.25 -7.20 -8.33
CA ILE A 167 16.29 -5.79 -7.94
C ILE A 167 15.87 -5.70 -6.47
N ASN A 168 16.62 -4.98 -5.63
CA ASN A 168 16.22 -4.71 -4.26
C ASN A 168 15.15 -3.60 -4.26
N SER A 169 14.08 -3.74 -3.47
CA SER A 169 13.09 -2.68 -3.30
C SER A 169 13.59 -1.54 -2.41
N GLU A 170 14.71 -1.76 -1.70
CA GLU A 170 15.35 -0.82 -0.78
C GLU A 170 14.41 -0.36 0.33
N VAL A 171 13.48 -1.25 0.71
CA VAL A 171 12.52 -1.01 1.80
C VAL A 171 13.23 -0.92 3.15
N ASP A 172 14.41 -1.51 3.26
CA ASP A 172 15.23 -1.55 4.48
C ASP A 172 16.43 -0.61 4.47
N ASP A 173 16.59 0.15 3.39
CA ASP A 173 17.58 1.21 3.29
C ASP A 173 17.08 2.45 4.03
N ILE A 174 17.34 2.46 5.34
CA ILE A 174 16.94 3.54 6.26
C ILE A 174 17.93 4.69 6.11
N GLU A 175 17.46 5.77 5.49
CA GLU A 175 18.26 6.98 5.34
C GLU A 175 18.68 7.54 6.70
N SER A 176 19.93 8.01 6.79
CA SER A 176 20.42 8.71 7.98
C SER A 176 19.91 10.15 7.96
N VAL A 177 18.68 10.33 8.44
CA VAL A 177 18.07 11.65 8.60
C VAL A 177 18.13 12.08 10.07
N SER A 178 18.64 13.28 10.33
CA SER A 178 18.70 13.85 11.67
C SER A 178 17.33 14.41 12.06
N TYR A 179 16.43 13.57 12.58
CA TYR A 179 15.19 14.04 13.19
C TYR A 179 15.50 14.80 14.49
N MET A 180 15.50 16.13 14.44
CA MET A 180 15.46 16.98 15.64
C MET A 180 14.01 17.27 16.01
N CYS A 181 13.50 16.57 17.02
CA CYS A 181 12.22 16.91 17.65
C CYS A 181 12.46 17.88 18.81
N SER A 182 12.00 19.13 18.67
CA SER A 182 11.89 20.05 19.80
C SER A 182 10.50 19.90 20.44
N PRO A 183 10.37 19.31 21.64
CA PRO A 183 9.08 19.16 22.28
C PRO A 183 8.50 20.54 22.62
N LYS A 184 7.34 20.86 22.04
CA LYS A 184 6.52 21.98 22.50
C LYS A 184 5.56 21.45 23.54
N TRP A 185 5.90 21.66 24.80
CA TRP A 185 5.01 21.35 25.90
C TRP A 185 3.78 22.28 25.85
N LEU A 186 2.59 21.70 25.91
CA LEU A 186 1.39 22.46 26.25
C LEU A 186 1.62 23.08 27.63
N LYS A 187 1.41 24.40 27.74
CA LYS A 187 1.35 25.08 29.04
C LYS A 187 0.05 24.68 29.75
N VAL A 188 -0.02 23.45 30.23
CA VAL A 188 -1.13 22.97 31.04
C VAL A 188 -0.89 23.48 32.46
N LYS A 189 -1.77 24.37 32.94
CA LYS A 189 -1.89 24.61 34.37
C LYS A 189 -2.74 23.50 34.95
N LEU A 190 -2.17 22.71 35.84
CA LEU A 190 -2.95 21.86 36.73
C LEU A 190 -3.63 22.80 37.73
N GLU A 191 -4.93 23.04 37.57
CA GLU A 191 -5.72 23.65 38.65
C GLU A 191 -5.86 22.61 39.74
N THR A 192 -5.15 22.82 40.85
CA THR A 192 -5.15 21.92 42.01
C THR A 192 -6.35 22.15 42.94
N GLU A 193 -7.20 23.12 42.65
CA GLU A 193 -8.38 23.43 43.45
C GLU A 193 -9.64 23.05 42.69
N TRP A 194 -10.16 21.86 43.00
CA TRP A 194 -11.54 21.54 42.69
C TRP A 194 -12.45 22.44 43.55
N LYS A 195 -13.14 23.39 42.93
CA LYS A 195 -14.20 24.16 43.59
C LYS A 195 -15.53 23.41 43.43
N PRO A 196 -16.19 22.98 44.52
CA PRO A 196 -17.56 22.50 44.42
C PRO A 196 -18.45 23.62 43.87
N ILE A 197 -19.38 23.24 43.00
CA ILE A 197 -20.37 24.16 42.46
C ILE A 197 -21.37 24.48 43.58
N GLY A 198 -21.32 25.69 44.13
CA GLY A 198 -22.38 26.19 45.02
C GLY A 198 -22.01 27.04 46.25
N GLU A 199 -20.80 27.59 46.37
CA GLU A 199 -20.51 28.58 47.43
C GLU A 199 -20.10 29.92 46.81
N GLU A 200 -21.01 30.90 46.90
CA GLU A 200 -20.74 32.35 46.75
C GLU A 200 -20.23 32.94 48.06
#